data_AF-A0A8D4UVP3-F1
#
_entry.id   AF-A0A8D4UVP3-F1
#
_cell.length_a   1.000
_cell.length_b   1.000
_cell.length_c   1.000
_cell.angle_alpha   90.00
_cell.angle_beta   90.00
_cell.angle_gamma   90.00
#
_symmetry.space_group_name_H-M   'P 1'
#
loop_
_entity.id
_entity.type
_entity.pdbx_description
1 polymer ?
#
loop_
_entity_poly.entity_id
_entity_poly.type
_entity_poly.pdbx_seq_one_letter_code
_entity_poly.pdbx_strand_id
1 'polypeptide(L)'
;MPVVRAPGDTYEGCCTFHRDSFLPAGCLEGYAAGPAIEKRWGEKGENLGSRSEVWETEAFYLSQGVSQIALLCSPDIIILGGGVMHQASLFPMVRERVKDQMHGYVHAPILDGDLSDYIVPPALGDDAGLAGACRMGYDWLKS
;
A
#
# COMPACT_ATOMS: atom_id res chain seq x y z
N MET A 1 9.69 5.65 -3.32
CA MET A 1 9.06 4.94 -4.46
C MET A 1 8.18 5.92 -5.20
N PRO A 2 8.50 6.23 -6.46
CA PRO A 2 7.71 7.15 -7.27
C PRO A 2 6.34 6.57 -7.62
N VAL A 3 5.36 7.45 -7.81
CA VAL A 3 4.00 7.08 -8.24
C VAL A 3 3.52 8.06 -9.30
N VAL A 4 2.63 7.58 -10.17
CA VAL A 4 1.83 8.41 -11.06
C VAL A 4 0.54 8.79 -10.35
N ARG A 5 0.08 10.03 -10.54
CA ARG A 5 -1.17 10.51 -9.95
C ARG A 5 -2.38 9.76 -10.51
N ALA A 6 -3.34 9.43 -9.65
CA ALA A 6 -4.60 8.82 -10.06
C ALA A 6 -5.36 9.73 -11.05
N PRO A 7 -6.01 9.17 -12.09
CA PRO A 7 -6.81 9.96 -13.02
C PRO A 7 -7.86 10.80 -12.29
N GLY A 8 -7.87 12.10 -12.53
CA GLY A 8 -8.82 13.04 -11.91
C GLY A 8 -8.47 13.47 -10.48
N ASP A 9 -7.46 12.90 -9.84
CA ASP A 9 -7.00 13.36 -8.53
C ASP A 9 -6.24 14.69 -8.67
N THR A 10 -6.71 15.73 -8.02
CA THR A 10 -6.08 17.06 -8.00
C THR A 10 -5.18 17.27 -6.79
N TYR A 11 -5.12 16.30 -5.88
CA TYR A 11 -4.29 16.38 -4.69
C TYR A 11 -2.80 16.46 -5.05
N GLU A 12 -2.08 17.38 -4.41
CA GLU A 12 -0.66 17.62 -4.68
C GLU A 12 0.27 16.64 -3.94
N GLY A 13 -0.26 15.99 -2.88
CA GLY A 13 0.47 15.12 -1.97
C GLY A 13 1.07 15.84 -0.76
N CYS A 14 1.27 15.12 0.35
CA CYS A 14 1.73 15.72 1.61
C CYS A 14 3.24 15.63 1.87
N CYS A 15 3.99 14.85 1.08
CA CYS A 15 5.41 14.65 1.32
C CYS A 15 6.22 15.91 0.95
N THR A 16 7.05 16.38 1.88
CA THR A 16 7.90 17.57 1.68
C THR A 16 9.27 17.25 1.09
N PHE A 17 9.68 15.98 1.10
CA PHE A 17 11.04 15.55 0.74
C PHE A 17 11.20 15.18 -0.73
N HIS A 18 10.20 14.54 -1.33
CA HIS A 18 10.27 14.00 -2.69
C HIS A 18 9.43 14.85 -3.64
N ARG A 19 9.84 16.11 -3.82
CA ARG A 19 9.21 17.03 -4.78
C ARG A 19 9.96 16.94 -6.10
N ASP A 20 9.24 16.83 -7.21
CA ASP A 20 9.82 16.96 -8.54
C ASP A 20 9.01 17.97 -9.37
N SER A 21 9.60 18.43 -10.48
CA SER A 21 9.05 19.43 -11.40
C SER A 21 7.68 19.04 -11.96
N PHE A 22 7.35 17.75 -11.97
CA PHE A 22 6.09 17.21 -12.50
C PHE A 22 5.08 16.80 -11.42
N LEU A 23 5.54 16.47 -10.21
CA LEU A 23 4.67 16.07 -9.09
C LEU A 23 5.15 16.72 -7.77
N PRO A 24 4.31 17.53 -7.09
CA PRO A 24 4.71 18.24 -5.88
C PRO A 24 5.11 17.35 -4.70
N ALA A 25 4.72 16.07 -4.70
CA ALA A 25 5.07 15.06 -3.71
C ALA A 25 5.12 13.66 -4.34
N GLY A 26 5.98 13.48 -5.35
CA GLY A 26 6.04 12.30 -6.23
C GLY A 26 6.46 10.98 -5.59
N CYS A 27 6.08 10.68 -4.35
CA CYS A 27 6.30 9.40 -3.70
C CYS A 27 5.00 8.77 -3.19
N LEU A 28 4.97 7.43 -3.07
CA LEU A 28 3.82 6.69 -2.57
C LEU A 28 3.26 7.25 -1.26
N GLU A 29 4.12 7.45 -0.26
CA GLU A 29 3.71 7.95 1.06
C GLU A 29 3.00 9.32 0.96
N GLY A 30 3.45 10.19 0.05
CA GLY A 30 2.84 11.49 -0.18
C GLY A 30 1.38 11.42 -0.64
N TYR A 31 0.94 10.27 -1.18
CA TYR A 31 -0.40 10.07 -1.73
C TYR A 31 -1.24 9.00 -1.02
N ALA A 32 -0.61 8.06 -0.30
CA ALA A 32 -1.26 6.88 0.29
C ALA A 32 -1.16 6.80 1.83
N ALA A 33 -0.45 7.72 2.48
CA ALA A 33 -0.40 7.72 3.94
C ALA A 33 -1.74 8.18 4.55
N GLY A 34 -2.03 7.78 5.79
CA GLY A 34 -3.20 8.28 6.53
C GLY A 34 -3.33 9.83 6.51
N PRO A 35 -2.26 10.60 6.75
CA PRO A 35 -2.28 12.06 6.59
C PRO A 35 -2.54 12.54 5.16
N ALA A 36 -2.20 11.76 4.15
CA ALA A 36 -2.52 12.06 2.75
C ALA A 36 -4.02 11.91 2.50
N ILE A 37 -4.63 10.84 3.00
CA ILE A 37 -6.09 10.62 2.97
C ILE A 37 -6.80 11.78 3.67
N GLU A 38 -6.39 12.13 4.90
CA GLU A 38 -7.00 13.21 5.68
C GLU A 38 -6.92 14.56 4.97
N LYS A 39 -5.74 14.92 4.44
CA LYS A 39 -5.55 16.18 3.71
C LYS A 39 -6.29 16.20 2.36
N ARG A 40 -6.41 15.06 1.69
CA ARG A 40 -7.12 14.96 0.40
C ARG A 40 -8.63 15.10 0.59
N TRP A 41 -9.19 14.45 1.60
CA TRP A 41 -10.64 14.31 1.77
C TRP A 41 -11.25 15.20 2.87
N GLY A 42 -10.41 15.89 3.65
CA GLY A 42 -10.83 16.79 4.73
C GLY A 42 -11.27 16.08 6.01
N GLU A 43 -11.10 14.77 6.09
CA GLU A 43 -11.55 13.94 7.20
C GLU A 43 -10.66 12.70 7.38
N LYS A 44 -10.52 12.20 8.60
CA LYS A 44 -9.71 11.02 8.89
C LYS A 44 -10.25 9.77 8.21
N GLY A 45 -9.34 8.92 7.72
CA GLY A 45 -9.70 7.67 7.02
C GLY A 45 -10.66 6.76 7.79
N GLU A 46 -10.56 6.73 9.13
CA GLU A 46 -11.44 5.95 10.01
C GLU A 46 -12.93 6.31 9.88
N ASN A 47 -13.25 7.55 9.49
CA ASN A 47 -14.62 8.01 9.29
C ASN A 47 -15.11 7.89 7.83
N LEU A 48 -14.21 7.54 6.90
CA LEU A 48 -14.48 7.52 5.46
C LEU A 48 -14.82 6.13 4.93
N GLY A 49 -15.05 5.14 5.81
CA GLY A 49 -15.24 3.74 5.43
C GLY A 49 -16.36 3.46 4.42
N SER A 50 -17.39 4.31 4.35
CA SER A 50 -18.53 4.17 3.42
C SER A 50 -18.31 4.83 2.05
N ARG A 51 -17.20 5.56 1.85
CA ARG A 51 -16.93 6.33 0.63
C ARG A 51 -16.00 5.54 -0.30
N SER A 52 -16.57 4.84 -1.28
CA SER A 52 -15.78 3.97 -2.17
C SER A 52 -14.72 4.72 -2.94
N GLU A 53 -14.97 5.99 -3.32
CA GLU A 53 -14.05 6.82 -4.09
C GLU A 53 -12.72 7.09 -3.35
N VAL A 54 -12.75 7.10 -2.01
CA VAL A 54 -11.56 7.25 -1.16
C VAL A 54 -10.67 6.02 -1.32
N TRP A 55 -11.27 4.84 -1.20
CA TRP A 55 -10.56 3.57 -1.17
C TRP A 55 -10.17 3.06 -2.55
N GLU A 56 -10.92 3.42 -3.60
CA GLU A 56 -10.53 3.21 -5.00
C GLU A 56 -9.26 4.01 -5.34
N THR A 57 -9.18 5.26 -4.89
CA THR A 57 -8.00 6.11 -5.04
C THR A 57 -6.81 5.54 -4.25
N GLU A 58 -7.05 5.10 -3.02
CA GLU A 58 -6.03 4.49 -2.17
C GLU A 58 -5.49 3.19 -2.78
N ALA A 59 -6.38 2.33 -3.25
CA ALA A 59 -6.03 1.08 -3.94
C ALA A 59 -5.18 1.34 -5.19
N PHE A 60 -5.48 2.41 -5.95
CA PHE A 60 -4.68 2.79 -7.11
C PHE A 60 -3.23 3.15 -6.74
N TYR A 61 -3.02 3.90 -5.66
CA TYR A 61 -1.67 4.24 -5.22
C TYR A 61 -0.93 3.04 -4.62
N LEU A 62 -1.58 2.28 -3.73
CA LEU A 62 -0.98 1.10 -3.12
C LEU A 62 -0.60 0.03 -4.15
N SER A 63 -1.46 -0.21 -5.15
CA SER A 63 -1.17 -1.18 -6.23
C SER A 63 0.07 -0.81 -7.06
N GLN A 64 0.33 0.49 -7.29
CA GLN A 64 1.60 0.91 -7.93
C GLN A 64 2.80 0.53 -7.09
N GLY A 65 2.67 0.65 -5.76
CA GLY A 65 3.73 0.28 -4.85
C GLY A 65 3.99 -1.21 -4.79
N VAL A 66 2.91 -1.99 -4.65
CA VAL A 66 2.95 -3.45 -4.65
C VAL A 66 3.52 -3.97 -5.96
N SER A 67 3.10 -3.42 -7.10
CA SER A 67 3.59 -3.84 -8.42
C SER A 67 5.08 -3.57 -8.58
N GLN A 68 5.57 -2.41 -8.13
CA GLN A 68 7.00 -2.10 -8.14
C GLN A 68 7.80 -3.06 -7.27
N ILE A 69 7.34 -3.34 -6.04
CA ILE A 69 8.01 -4.30 -5.14
C ILE A 69 8.02 -5.71 -5.75
N ALA A 70 6.90 -6.15 -6.30
CA ALA A 70 6.79 -7.45 -6.95
C ALA A 70 7.78 -7.61 -8.11
N LEU A 71 7.89 -6.59 -8.97
CA LEU A 71 8.81 -6.60 -10.11
C LEU A 71 10.29 -6.48 -9.70
N LEU A 72 10.59 -5.74 -8.64
CA LEU A 72 11.98 -5.50 -8.21
C LEU A 72 12.54 -6.62 -7.33
N CYS A 73 11.72 -7.14 -6.41
CA CYS A 73 12.17 -8.05 -5.36
C CYS A 73 11.67 -9.48 -5.54
N SER A 74 10.64 -9.71 -6.36
CA SER A 74 9.99 -11.02 -6.55
C SER A 74 9.76 -11.77 -5.23
N PRO A 75 9.13 -11.14 -4.21
CA PRO A 75 8.91 -11.80 -2.92
C PRO A 75 7.94 -12.97 -3.09
N ASP A 76 7.95 -13.91 -2.16
CA ASP A 76 6.93 -14.96 -2.09
C ASP A 76 5.61 -14.45 -1.47
N ILE A 77 5.67 -13.37 -0.69
CA ILE A 77 4.51 -12.79 -0.02
C ILE A 77 4.71 -11.30 0.23
N ILE A 78 3.63 -10.52 0.10
CA ILE A 78 3.58 -9.10 0.43
C ILE A 78 2.55 -8.91 1.55
N ILE A 79 3.03 -8.41 2.68
CA ILE A 79 2.19 -8.16 3.86
C ILE A 79 1.90 -6.66 3.94
N LEU A 80 0.62 -6.28 3.87
CA LEU A 80 0.18 -4.89 3.99
C LEU A 80 -0.44 -4.66 5.37
N GLY A 81 0.18 -3.80 6.18
CA GLY A 81 -0.28 -3.44 7.52
C GLY A 81 -0.43 -1.93 7.72
N GLY A 82 -0.65 -1.53 8.97
CA GLY A 82 -0.86 -0.14 9.36
C GLY A 82 -2.33 0.29 9.31
N GLY A 83 -2.66 1.40 9.96
CA GLY A 83 -4.05 1.81 10.22
C GLY A 83 -4.91 2.04 8.97
N VAL A 84 -4.31 2.43 7.83
CA VAL A 84 -5.05 2.53 6.56
C VAL A 84 -5.57 1.16 6.11
N MET A 85 -4.78 0.10 6.32
CA MET A 85 -5.13 -1.26 5.95
C MET A 85 -6.13 -1.93 6.90
N HIS A 86 -6.56 -1.25 7.98
CA HIS A 86 -7.69 -1.71 8.80
C HIS A 86 -9.02 -1.68 8.03
N GLN A 87 -9.11 -0.88 6.95
CA GLN A 87 -10.23 -0.94 6.02
C GLN A 87 -10.16 -2.24 5.19
N ALA A 88 -10.82 -3.30 5.66
CA ALA A 88 -10.73 -4.64 5.06
C ALA A 88 -11.16 -4.70 3.58
N SER A 89 -12.05 -3.81 3.14
CA SER A 89 -12.47 -3.72 1.73
C SER A 89 -11.34 -3.28 0.79
N LEU A 90 -10.25 -2.74 1.32
CA LEU A 90 -9.12 -2.25 0.54
C LEU A 90 -8.27 -3.38 -0.07
N PHE A 91 -8.17 -4.53 0.60
CA PHE A 91 -7.41 -5.69 0.10
C PHE A 91 -7.88 -6.17 -1.28
N PRO A 92 -9.17 -6.51 -1.49
CA PRO A 92 -9.62 -6.94 -2.82
C PRO A 92 -9.40 -5.86 -3.89
N MET A 93 -9.60 -4.58 -3.56
CA MET A 93 -9.36 -3.47 -4.50
C MET A 93 -7.88 -3.36 -4.90
N VAL A 94 -6.95 -3.48 -3.95
CA VAL A 94 -5.51 -3.46 -4.25
C VAL A 94 -5.13 -4.63 -5.14
N ARG A 95 -5.63 -5.84 -4.85
CA ARG A 95 -5.35 -7.05 -5.63
C ARG A 95 -5.83 -6.92 -7.07
N GLU A 96 -7.06 -6.44 -7.27
CA GLU A 96 -7.61 -6.18 -8.61
C GLU A 96 -6.75 -5.16 -9.38
N ARG A 97 -6.42 -4.03 -8.75
CA ARG A 97 -5.61 -2.98 -9.38
C ARG A 97 -4.18 -3.43 -9.71
N VAL A 98 -3.57 -4.30 -8.89
CA VAL A 98 -2.25 -4.89 -9.19
C VAL A 98 -2.32 -5.72 -10.46
N LYS A 99 -3.36 -6.54 -10.64
CA LYS A 99 -3.56 -7.30 -11.88
C LYS A 99 -3.70 -6.39 -13.09
N ASP A 100 -4.53 -5.36 -12.97
CA ASP A 100 -4.76 -4.39 -14.05
C ASP A 100 -3.45 -3.69 -14.47
N GLN A 101 -2.63 -3.30 -13.49
CA GLN A 101 -1.36 -2.62 -13.74
C GLN A 101 -0.29 -3.54 -14.32
N MET A 102 -0.23 -4.80 -13.87
CA MET A 102 0.73 -5.76 -14.41
C MET A 102 0.36 -6.20 -15.82
N HIS A 103 -0.91 -6.13 -16.22
CA HIS A 103 -1.39 -6.37 -17.59
C HIS A 103 -0.85 -7.65 -18.23
N GLY A 104 -0.65 -8.71 -17.44
CA GLY A 104 -0.08 -9.98 -17.89
C GLY A 104 1.41 -9.95 -18.27
N TYR A 105 2.15 -8.89 -17.91
CA TYR A 105 3.58 -8.77 -18.20
C TYR A 105 4.42 -9.86 -17.52
N VAL A 106 4.06 -10.23 -16.28
CA VAL A 106 4.71 -11.32 -15.54
C VAL A 106 3.80 -12.53 -15.53
N HIS A 107 4.29 -13.64 -16.06
CA HIS A 107 3.62 -14.94 -15.95
C HIS A 107 4.24 -15.72 -14.80
N ALA A 108 3.54 -15.77 -13.67
CA ALA A 108 3.95 -16.52 -12.51
C ALA A 108 2.70 -17.10 -11.82
N PRO A 109 2.70 -18.39 -11.41
CA PRO A 109 1.53 -19.01 -10.79
C PRO A 109 0.98 -18.22 -9.58
N ILE A 110 1.86 -17.56 -8.83
CA ILE A 110 1.51 -16.75 -7.66
C ILE A 110 0.75 -15.45 -8.03
N LEU A 111 0.87 -15.00 -9.28
CA LEU A 111 0.22 -13.79 -9.81
C LEU A 111 -1.03 -14.09 -10.66
N ASP A 112 -1.22 -15.34 -11.09
CA ASP A 112 -2.33 -15.75 -11.96
C ASP A 112 -3.67 -15.87 -11.19
N GLY A 113 -3.61 -16.17 -9.88
CA GLY A 113 -4.76 -16.26 -8.97
C GLY A 113 -5.30 -14.90 -8.54
N ASP A 114 -6.28 -14.82 -7.64
CA ASP A 114 -6.86 -13.57 -7.12
C ASP A 114 -5.93 -12.75 -6.18
N LEU A 115 -4.67 -13.19 -6.05
CA LEU A 115 -3.64 -12.64 -5.17
C LEU A 115 -4.00 -12.73 -3.68
N SER A 116 -4.97 -13.55 -3.28
CA SER A 116 -5.38 -13.69 -1.87
C SER A 116 -4.28 -14.20 -0.97
N ASP A 117 -3.44 -15.08 -1.50
CA ASP A 117 -2.32 -15.71 -0.78
C ASP A 117 -1.01 -14.96 -0.97
N TYR A 118 -0.99 -14.00 -1.90
CA TYR A 118 0.20 -13.21 -2.23
C TYR A 118 0.21 -11.86 -1.52
N ILE A 119 -0.92 -11.14 -1.50
CA ILE A 119 -1.07 -9.84 -0.84
C ILE A 119 -1.99 -10.03 0.37
N VAL A 120 -1.41 -10.08 1.57
CA VAL A 120 -2.11 -10.52 2.80
C VAL A 120 -2.06 -9.48 3.92
N PRO A 121 -3.02 -9.50 4.87
CA PRO A 121 -2.87 -8.78 6.13
C PRO A 121 -1.80 -9.44 7.02
N PRO A 122 -1.19 -8.70 7.96
CA PRO A 122 -0.28 -9.27 8.94
C PRO A 122 -1.01 -10.27 9.84
N ALA A 123 -0.49 -11.50 9.94
CA ALA A 123 -1.09 -12.54 10.80
C ALA A 123 -1.09 -12.16 12.29
N LEU A 124 -0.15 -11.33 12.71
CA LEU A 124 -0.05 -10.80 14.08
C LEU A 124 -0.76 -9.45 14.25
N GLY A 125 -1.51 -8.98 13.26
CA GLY A 125 -2.17 -7.68 13.30
C GLY A 125 -1.18 -6.54 13.58
N ASP A 126 -1.58 -5.63 14.47
CA ASP A 126 -0.77 -4.47 14.88
C ASP A 126 0.45 -4.86 15.74
N ASP A 127 0.48 -6.08 16.28
CA ASP A 127 1.57 -6.58 17.13
C ASP A 127 2.77 -7.11 16.31
N ALA A 128 2.68 -7.16 14.98
CA ALA A 128 3.75 -7.69 14.13
C ALA A 128 5.11 -7.00 14.38
N GLY A 129 5.10 -5.67 14.55
CA GLY A 129 6.30 -4.90 14.85
C GLY A 129 6.86 -5.18 16.25
N LEU A 130 5.98 -5.24 17.25
CA LEU A 130 6.36 -5.51 18.64
C LEU A 130 6.93 -6.93 18.78
N ALA A 131 6.26 -7.93 18.20
CA ALA A 131 6.72 -9.31 18.18
C ALA A 131 8.09 -9.45 17.48
N GLY A 132 8.30 -8.73 16.38
CA GLY A 132 9.59 -8.64 15.70
C GLY A 132 10.70 -8.08 16.61
N ALA A 133 10.42 -7.00 17.34
CA ALA A 133 11.38 -6.42 18.28
C ALA A 133 11.73 -7.39 19.42
N CYS A 134 10.74 -8.06 20.01
CA CYS A 134 10.96 -9.10 21.00
C CYS A 134 11.81 -10.25 20.45
N ARG A 135 11.55 -10.68 19.20
CA ARG A 135 12.31 -11.73 18.53
C ARG A 135 13.77 -11.31 18.34
N MET A 136 14.04 -10.09 17.86
CA MET A 136 15.39 -9.58 17.71
C MET A 136 16.14 -9.54 19.05
N GLY A 137 15.50 -9.10 20.13
CA GLY A 137 16.10 -9.10 21.47
C GLY A 137 16.40 -10.50 21.98
N TYR A 138 15.52 -11.47 21.72
CA TYR A 138 15.74 -12.86 22.08
C TYR A 138 16.91 -13.48 21.31
N ASP A 139 17.01 -13.21 20.00
CA ASP A 139 18.10 -13.73 19.17
C ASP A 139 19.44 -13.11 19.59
N TRP A 140 19.47 -11.84 20.00
CA TRP A 140 20.66 -11.19 20.56
C TRP A 140 21.12 -11.81 21.89
N LEU A 141 20.19 -12.20 22.77
CA LEU A 141 20.55 -12.91 24.02
C LEU A 141 21.14 -14.30 23.78
N LYS A 142 21.00 -14.84 22.56
CA LYS A 142 21.48 -16.17 22.18
C LYS A 142 22.74 -16.18 21.31
N SER A 143 23.20 -15.00 20.85
CA SER A 143 24.46 -14.83 20.11
C SER A 143 25.64 -14.66 21.06
#